data_AF-A0AA35S354-F1
#
_entry.id   AF-A0AA35S354-F1
#
_cell.length_a   1.000
_cell.length_b   1.000
_cell.length_c   1.000
_cell.angle_alpha   90.00
_cell.angle_beta   90.00
_cell.angle_gamma   90.00
#
_symmetry.space_group_name_H-M   'P 1'
#
loop_
_entity.id
_entity.type
_entity.pdbx_description
1 polymer ?
#
loop_
_entity_poly.entity_id
_entity_poly.type
_entity_poly.pdbx_seq_one_letter_code
_entity_poly.pdbx_strand_id
1 'polypeptide(L)'
;MLYMREEAIIHSLHSCLIILLPVIEGPPTTTVTMPTKPTRTDEVFRILLNNIDMESKITLRKAYVGYVGSYIDLLGIYTARHIKQFLRVVVECLEYPDYCGEETRMQTLKALMMLMKHIWPRVPCHKSEIIKILLKLVSDLCPQEDLIPSKPEILRQLELVSECLSTLQLCCDNMEDVYRSLQRDCGGHRGLQFCLETSLKNMECRQ
;
A
#
# COMPACT_ATOMS: atom_id res chain seq x y z
N MET A 1 7.67 -13.05 -28.49
CA MET A 1 6.27 -12.64 -28.25
C MET A 1 6.06 -12.15 -26.80
N LEU A 2 6.90 -11.24 -26.28
CA LEU A 2 6.75 -10.65 -24.93
C LEU A 2 6.50 -9.12 -24.99
N TYR A 3 6.14 -8.60 -26.18
CA TYR A 3 6.04 -7.16 -26.45
C TYR A 3 4.62 -6.72 -26.87
N MET A 4 3.59 -7.49 -26.50
CA MET A 4 2.22 -6.97 -26.55
C MET A 4 1.85 -6.50 -25.15
N ARG A 5 2.00 -5.19 -24.94
CA ARG A 5 1.64 -4.50 -23.69
C ARG A 5 0.15 -4.15 -23.73
N GLU A 6 -0.67 -5.18 -23.59
CA GLU A 6 -2.12 -5.06 -23.52
C GLU A 6 -2.61 -5.42 -22.12
N GLU A 7 -3.58 -4.65 -21.63
CA GLU A 7 -4.21 -4.85 -20.32
C GLU A 7 -4.76 -6.27 -20.15
N ALA A 8 -5.39 -6.82 -21.20
CA ALA A 8 -5.93 -8.19 -21.19
C ALA A 8 -4.84 -9.26 -20.96
N ILE A 9 -3.62 -9.02 -21.47
CA ILE A 9 -2.49 -9.94 -21.30
C ILE A 9 -1.97 -9.88 -19.87
N ILE A 10 -1.87 -8.67 -19.30
CA ILE A 10 -1.50 -8.48 -17.88
C ILE A 10 -2.47 -9.26 -16.99
N HIS A 11 -3.78 -9.08 -17.22
CA HIS A 11 -4.78 -9.77 -16.42
C HIS A 11 -4.71 -11.29 -16.53
N SER A 12 -4.60 -11.80 -17.75
CA SER A 12 -4.53 -13.25 -18.01
C SER A 12 -3.26 -13.86 -17.40
N LEU A 13 -2.11 -13.18 -17.56
CA LEU A 13 -0.82 -13.63 -17.06
C LEU A 13 -0.80 -13.67 -15.53
N HIS A 14 -1.11 -12.55 -14.87
CA HIS A 14 -0.96 -12.49 -13.41
C HIS A 14 -2.00 -13.35 -12.69
N SER A 15 -3.23 -13.45 -13.20
CA SER A 15 -4.24 -14.35 -12.63
C SER A 15 -3.78 -15.82 -12.71
N CYS A 16 -3.14 -16.21 -13.82
CA CYS A 16 -2.57 -17.55 -13.98
C CYS A 16 -1.37 -17.79 -13.05
N LEU A 17 -0.44 -16.83 -12.96
CA LEU A 17 0.74 -16.93 -12.10
C LEU A 17 0.39 -17.06 -10.62
N ILE A 18 -0.60 -16.31 -10.13
CA ILE A 18 -1.06 -16.38 -8.73
C ILE A 18 -1.53 -17.80 -8.37
N ILE A 19 -2.15 -18.51 -9.32
CA ILE A 19 -2.64 -19.87 -9.10
C ILE A 19 -1.52 -20.90 -9.26
N LEU A 20 -0.63 -20.71 -10.24
CA LEU A 20 0.40 -21.70 -10.57
C LEU A 20 1.63 -21.66 -9.67
N LEU A 21 2.09 -20.47 -9.27
CA LEU A 21 3.33 -20.32 -8.49
C LEU A 21 3.32 -21.17 -7.20
N PRO A 22 2.24 -21.22 -6.40
CA PRO A 22 2.22 -22.03 -5.18
C PRO A 22 2.33 -23.52 -5.46
N VAL A 23 1.72 -23.98 -6.55
CA VAL A 23 1.76 -25.38 -7.00
C VAL A 23 3.18 -25.76 -7.44
N ILE A 24 3.84 -24.84 -8.14
CA ILE A 24 5.18 -25.02 -8.69
C ILE A 24 6.26 -24.98 -7.59
N GLU A 25 6.09 -24.11 -6.59
CA GLU A 25 7.06 -23.91 -5.52
C GLU A 25 6.90 -24.92 -4.38
N GLY A 26 5.69 -25.46 -4.21
CA GLY A 26 5.37 -26.37 -3.13
C GLY A 26 5.31 -25.65 -1.77
N PRO A 27 5.10 -26.41 -0.68
CA PRO A 27 4.99 -25.82 0.64
C PRO A 27 6.33 -25.22 1.09
N PRO A 28 6.31 -24.09 1.83
CA PRO A 28 7.52 -23.48 2.35
C PRO A 28 8.26 -24.48 3.25
N THR A 29 9.51 -24.77 2.92
CA THR A 29 10.35 -25.68 3.70
C THR A 29 10.66 -25.06 5.06
N THR A 30 10.11 -25.65 6.13
CA THR A 30 10.14 -25.13 7.51
C THR A 30 11.50 -25.24 8.19
N THR A 31 12.60 -25.35 7.45
CA THR A 31 13.95 -25.41 8.05
C THR A 31 14.36 -24.00 8.48
N VAL A 32 13.98 -23.64 9.71
CA VAL A 32 14.19 -22.33 10.39
C VAL A 32 15.67 -21.91 10.49
N THR A 33 16.61 -22.78 10.13
CA THR A 33 18.04 -22.59 10.40
C THR A 33 18.78 -21.72 9.38
N MET A 34 18.20 -21.41 8.21
CA MET A 34 18.89 -20.63 7.16
C MET A 34 18.00 -19.55 6.55
N PRO A 35 18.57 -18.43 6.05
CA PRO A 35 17.83 -17.47 5.24
C PRO A 35 17.20 -18.21 4.05
N THR A 36 15.88 -18.31 4.04
CA THR A 36 15.12 -18.81 2.88
C THR A 36 15.56 -18.06 1.63
N LYS A 37 15.94 -18.80 0.58
CA LYS A 37 16.32 -18.21 -0.71
C LYS A 37 15.10 -17.53 -1.36
N PRO A 38 15.31 -16.48 -2.17
CA PRO A 38 14.25 -15.92 -3.01
C PRO A 38 13.59 -17.00 -3.87
N THR A 39 12.27 -17.01 -3.85
CA THR A 39 11.40 -17.90 -4.62
C THR A 39 11.16 -17.35 -6.04
N ARG A 40 10.49 -18.09 -6.91
CA ARG A 40 10.02 -17.55 -8.19
C ARG A 40 8.94 -16.50 -7.96
N THR A 41 8.12 -16.65 -6.93
CA THR A 41 7.15 -15.64 -6.49
C THR A 41 7.83 -14.33 -6.11
N ASP A 42 8.97 -14.38 -5.40
CA ASP A 42 9.77 -13.17 -5.11
C ASP A 42 10.21 -12.48 -6.41
N GLU A 43 10.66 -13.25 -7.40
CA GLU A 43 11.12 -12.71 -8.68
C GLU A 43 9.98 -12.11 -9.49
N VAL A 44 8.83 -12.78 -9.55
CA VAL A 44 7.62 -12.24 -10.22
C VAL A 44 7.16 -10.96 -9.54
N PHE A 45 7.15 -10.92 -8.21
CA PHE A 45 6.75 -9.73 -7.48
C PHE A 45 7.72 -8.56 -7.71
N ARG A 46 9.04 -8.82 -7.72
CA ARG A 46 10.05 -7.82 -8.06
C ARG A 46 9.87 -7.26 -9.48
N ILE A 47 9.59 -8.13 -10.45
CA ILE A 47 9.31 -7.74 -11.84
C ILE A 47 8.01 -6.92 -11.90
N LEU A 48 6.97 -7.32 -11.18
CA LEU A 48 5.71 -6.57 -11.10
C LEU A 48 5.94 -5.15 -10.58
N LEU A 49 6.67 -5.00 -9.47
CA LEU A 49 7.00 -3.68 -8.92
C LEU A 49 7.83 -2.83 -9.90
N ASN A 50 8.81 -3.42 -10.59
CA ASN A 50 9.57 -2.72 -11.63
C ASN A 50 8.68 -2.28 -12.81
N ASN A 51 7.72 -3.12 -13.21
CA ASN A 51 6.80 -2.77 -14.28
C ASN A 51 5.90 -1.61 -13.88
N ILE A 52 5.49 -1.50 -12.61
CA ILE A 52 4.69 -0.37 -12.14
C ILE A 52 5.51 0.93 -12.18
N ASP A 53 6.73 0.88 -11.62
CA ASP A 53 7.69 1.99 -11.54
C ASP A 53 8.01 2.58 -12.94
N MET A 54 8.24 1.70 -13.92
CA MET A 54 8.68 2.10 -15.26
C MET A 54 7.54 2.33 -16.26
N GLU A 55 6.28 2.03 -15.92
CA GLU A 55 5.17 2.10 -16.86
C GLU A 55 4.54 3.49 -16.89
N SER A 56 4.58 4.15 -18.05
CA SER A 56 4.01 5.48 -18.25
C SER A 56 2.54 5.46 -18.63
N LYS A 57 2.02 4.33 -19.14
CA LYS A 57 0.60 4.19 -19.48
C LYS A 57 -0.21 3.89 -18.23
N ILE A 58 -1.05 4.85 -17.83
CA ILE A 58 -1.91 4.76 -16.64
C ILE A 58 -2.75 3.48 -16.62
N THR A 59 -3.32 3.08 -17.77
CA THR A 59 -4.13 1.85 -17.86
C THR A 59 -3.36 0.58 -17.53
N LEU A 60 -2.12 0.46 -18.03
CA LEU A 60 -1.27 -0.69 -17.73
C LEU A 60 -0.76 -0.65 -16.30
N ARG A 61 -0.38 0.54 -15.81
CA ARG A 61 0.03 0.74 -14.40
C ARG A 61 -1.08 0.30 -13.45
N LYS A 62 -2.32 0.74 -13.70
CA LYS A 62 -3.51 0.33 -12.96
C LYS A 62 -3.69 -1.19 -12.96
N ALA A 63 -3.55 -1.83 -14.12
CA ALA A 63 -3.66 -3.28 -14.25
C ALA A 63 -2.60 -4.01 -13.39
N TYR A 64 -1.35 -3.56 -13.41
CA TYR A 64 -0.30 -4.13 -12.57
C TYR A 64 -0.56 -3.90 -11.07
N VAL A 65 -0.91 -2.68 -10.66
CA VAL A 65 -1.20 -2.34 -9.26
C VAL A 65 -2.33 -3.21 -8.69
N GLY A 66 -3.35 -3.52 -9.49
CA GLY A 66 -4.44 -4.41 -9.10
C GLY A 66 -4.01 -5.82 -8.67
N TYR A 67 -2.82 -6.28 -9.07
CA TYR A 67 -2.29 -7.58 -8.66
C TYR A 67 -1.31 -7.53 -7.48
N VAL A 68 -0.82 -6.35 -7.10
CA VAL A 68 0.18 -6.19 -6.05
C VAL A 68 -0.28 -6.82 -4.74
N GLY A 69 -1.56 -6.60 -4.39
CA GLY A 69 -2.15 -7.20 -3.21
C GLY A 69 -2.07 -8.73 -3.22
N SER A 70 -2.50 -9.37 -4.30
CA SER A 70 -2.49 -10.83 -4.39
C SER A 70 -1.09 -11.45 -4.22
N TYR A 71 -0.04 -10.78 -4.70
CA TYR A 71 1.33 -11.24 -4.48
C TYR A 71 1.83 -10.98 -3.06
N ILE A 72 1.39 -9.91 -2.40
CA ILE A 72 1.67 -9.66 -0.99
C ILE A 72 1.06 -10.79 -0.14
N ASP A 73 -0.19 -11.18 -0.41
CA ASP A 73 -0.83 -12.31 0.27
C ASP A 73 -0.10 -13.63 0.02
N LEU A 74 0.38 -13.83 -1.20
CA LEU A 74 1.10 -15.05 -1.55
C LEU A 74 2.48 -15.16 -0.89
N LEU A 75 3.20 -14.05 -0.80
CA LEU A 75 4.51 -13.99 -0.15
C LEU A 75 4.42 -13.92 1.38
N GLY A 76 3.33 -13.39 1.91
CA GLY A 76 3.15 -13.14 3.34
C GLY A 76 4.32 -12.33 3.92
N ILE A 77 4.94 -12.87 4.98
CA ILE A 77 6.07 -12.21 5.66
C ILE A 77 7.30 -12.01 4.76
N TYR A 78 7.46 -12.80 3.69
CA TYR A 78 8.59 -12.68 2.77
C TYR A 78 8.52 -11.40 1.92
N THR A 79 7.36 -10.76 1.85
CA THR A 79 7.17 -9.41 1.27
C THR A 79 8.10 -8.38 1.91
N ALA A 80 8.56 -8.60 3.15
CA ALA A 80 9.50 -7.70 3.83
C ALA A 80 10.81 -7.46 3.05
N ARG A 81 11.22 -8.39 2.17
CA ARG A 81 12.40 -8.23 1.30
C ARG A 81 12.23 -7.10 0.29
N HIS A 82 10.99 -6.78 -0.05
CA HIS A 82 10.62 -5.87 -1.13
C HIS A 82 10.11 -4.51 -0.62
N ILE A 83 10.03 -4.28 0.69
CA ILE A 83 9.44 -3.06 1.27
C ILE A 83 10.02 -1.76 0.69
N LYS A 84 11.35 -1.67 0.54
CA LYS A 84 11.99 -0.46 0.00
C LYS A 84 11.59 -0.16 -1.45
N GLN A 85 11.37 -1.21 -2.25
CA GLN A 85 10.92 -1.05 -3.62
C GLN A 85 9.42 -0.74 -3.64
N PHE A 86 8.64 -1.45 -2.83
CA PHE A 86 7.21 -1.21 -2.71
C PHE A 86 6.88 0.21 -2.25
N LEU A 87 7.56 0.76 -1.24
CA LEU A 87 7.30 2.13 -0.77
C LEU A 87 7.60 3.19 -1.84
N ARG A 88 8.59 2.95 -2.72
CA ARG A 88 8.82 3.81 -3.89
C ARG A 88 7.65 3.77 -4.86
N VAL A 89 7.19 2.57 -5.20
CA VAL A 89 5.99 2.37 -6.03
C VAL A 89 4.74 3.04 -5.41
N VAL A 90 4.58 2.96 -4.09
CA VAL A 90 3.49 3.64 -3.37
C VAL A 90 3.55 5.14 -3.57
N VAL A 91 4.72 5.77 -3.39
CA VAL A 91 4.88 7.21 -3.60
C VAL A 91 4.43 7.59 -5.02
N GLU A 92 4.94 6.90 -6.03
CA GLU A 92 4.61 7.19 -7.42
C GLU A 92 3.12 6.97 -7.73
N CYS A 93 2.52 5.89 -7.23
CA CYS A 93 1.12 5.59 -7.47
C CYS A 93 0.17 6.55 -6.74
N LEU A 94 0.59 7.15 -5.63
CA LEU A 94 -0.21 8.14 -4.91
C LEU A 94 -0.05 9.55 -5.47
N GLU A 95 1.13 9.90 -5.99
CA GLU A 95 1.39 11.22 -6.57
C GLU A 95 0.58 11.48 -7.85
N TYR A 96 0.42 10.47 -8.71
CA TYR A 96 -0.26 10.62 -9.98
C TYR A 96 -1.73 10.15 -9.91
N PRO A 97 -2.72 11.07 -9.96
CA PRO A 97 -4.12 10.70 -9.98
C PRO A 97 -4.50 9.98 -11.27
N ASP A 98 -5.37 8.98 -11.16
CA ASP A 98 -6.02 8.41 -12.34
C ASP A 98 -7.17 9.33 -12.76
N TYR A 99 -7.23 9.70 -14.05
CA TYR A 99 -8.30 10.57 -14.58
C TYR A 99 -9.73 10.04 -14.38
N CYS A 100 -9.91 8.75 -14.05
CA CYS A 100 -11.21 8.14 -13.80
C CYS A 100 -11.18 7.21 -12.58
N GLY A 101 -11.95 7.56 -11.55
CA GLY A 101 -12.25 6.72 -10.39
C GLY A 101 -11.14 6.59 -9.34
N GLU A 102 -9.93 7.12 -9.56
CA GLU A 102 -8.80 7.09 -8.59
C GLU A 102 -8.47 5.67 -8.08
N GLU A 103 -8.75 4.66 -8.89
CA GLU A 103 -8.66 3.25 -8.50
C GLU A 103 -7.21 2.85 -8.15
N THR A 104 -6.22 3.36 -8.88
CA THR A 104 -4.80 3.09 -8.58
C THR A 104 -4.41 3.53 -7.18
N ARG A 105 -4.86 4.72 -6.74
CA ARG A 105 -4.59 5.21 -5.38
C ARG A 105 -5.24 4.32 -4.33
N MET A 106 -6.51 3.97 -4.53
CA MET A 106 -7.24 3.11 -3.61
C MET A 106 -6.63 1.71 -3.51
N GLN A 107 -6.26 1.10 -4.63
CA GLN A 107 -5.60 -0.21 -4.65
C GLN A 107 -4.21 -0.16 -4.01
N THR A 108 -3.47 0.92 -4.24
CA THR A 108 -2.17 1.17 -3.59
C THR A 108 -2.30 1.28 -2.07
N LEU A 109 -3.29 2.03 -1.57
CA LEU A 109 -3.56 2.14 -0.12
C LEU A 109 -3.95 0.79 0.49
N LYS A 110 -4.82 0.02 -0.17
CA LYS A 110 -5.19 -1.33 0.27
C LYS A 110 -3.98 -2.26 0.31
N ALA A 111 -3.12 -2.21 -0.70
CA ALA A 111 -1.87 -2.98 -0.75
C ALA A 111 -0.91 -2.57 0.36
N LEU A 112 -0.77 -1.27 0.65
CA LEU A 112 0.06 -0.76 1.74
C LEU A 112 -0.44 -1.27 3.11
N MET A 113 -1.75 -1.18 3.35
CA MET A 113 -2.36 -1.74 4.56
C MET A 113 -2.07 -3.23 4.69
N MET A 114 -2.23 -3.99 3.60
CA MET A 114 -2.02 -5.43 3.62
C MET A 114 -0.55 -5.80 3.85
N LEU A 115 0.37 -5.09 3.22
CA LEU A 115 1.81 -5.26 3.45
C LEU A 115 2.13 -5.04 4.93
N MET A 116 1.65 -3.94 5.53
CA MET A 116 1.88 -3.68 6.96
C MET A 116 1.40 -4.82 7.85
N LYS A 117 0.25 -5.44 7.55
CA LYS A 117 -0.27 -6.59 8.30
C LYS A 117 0.65 -7.82 8.19
N HIS A 118 1.14 -8.13 6.98
CA HIS A 118 2.00 -9.30 6.76
C HIS A 118 3.42 -9.14 7.31
N ILE A 119 3.94 -7.92 7.33
CA ILE A 119 5.32 -7.64 7.72
C ILE A 119 5.41 -6.79 8.98
N TRP A 120 4.38 -6.81 9.84
CA TRP A 120 4.25 -5.98 11.03
C TRP A 120 5.54 -5.88 11.89
N PRO A 121 6.37 -6.94 12.08
CA PRO A 121 7.59 -6.82 12.89
C PRO A 121 8.66 -5.91 12.28
N ARG A 122 8.56 -5.63 10.97
CA ARG A 122 9.49 -4.80 10.20
C ARG A 122 8.95 -3.40 9.93
N VAL A 123 7.65 -3.17 10.11
CA VAL A 123 7.00 -1.88 9.88
C VAL A 123 7.59 -0.73 10.72
N PRO A 124 7.97 -0.91 12.00
CA PRO A 124 8.54 0.19 12.80
C PRO A 124 9.75 0.89 12.16
N CYS A 125 10.58 0.15 11.40
CA CYS A 125 11.73 0.71 10.69
C CYS A 125 11.35 1.67 9.55
N HIS A 126 10.10 1.62 9.08
CA HIS A 126 9.57 2.39 7.96
C HIS A 126 8.46 3.36 8.38
N LYS A 127 8.14 3.43 9.68
CA LYS A 127 7.05 4.23 10.25
C LYS A 127 7.05 5.68 9.77
N SER A 128 8.19 6.35 9.85
CA SER A 128 8.30 7.77 9.45
C SER A 128 8.05 7.99 7.96
N GLU A 129 8.49 7.05 7.12
CA GLU A 129 8.30 7.12 5.67
C GLU A 129 6.83 6.92 5.33
N ILE A 130 6.19 5.91 5.92
CA ILE A 130 4.76 5.61 5.72
C ILE A 130 3.89 6.79 6.17
N ILE A 131 4.14 7.37 7.36
CA ILE A 131 3.40 8.55 7.83
C ILE A 131 3.55 9.70 6.83
N LYS A 132 4.77 10.00 6.40
CA LYS A 132 5.02 11.09 5.45
C LYS A 132 4.25 10.90 4.14
N ILE A 133 4.23 9.68 3.60
CA ILE A 133 3.47 9.32 2.39
C ILE A 133 1.98 9.60 2.59
N LEU A 134 1.40 9.10 3.70
CA LEU A 134 -0.02 9.25 3.99
C LEU A 134 -0.42 10.72 4.21
N LEU A 135 0.38 11.47 4.98
CA LEU A 135 0.12 12.90 5.23
C LEU A 135 0.20 13.70 3.93
N LYS A 136 1.20 13.43 3.07
CA LYS A 136 1.32 14.07 1.76
C LYS A 136 0.06 13.84 0.93
N LEU A 137 -0.42 12.60 0.86
CA LEU A 137 -1.66 12.29 0.13
C LEU A 137 -2.85 13.07 0.69
N VAL A 138 -3.00 13.19 2.01
CA VAL A 138 -4.11 13.96 2.59
C VAL A 138 -4.02 15.43 2.22
N SER A 139 -2.82 16.03 2.22
CA SER A 139 -2.61 17.40 1.75
C SER A 139 -2.91 17.56 0.26
N ASP A 140 -2.56 16.58 -0.57
CA ASP A 140 -2.88 16.59 -2.01
C ASP A 140 -4.39 16.46 -2.25
N LEU A 141 -5.10 15.70 -1.42
CA LEU A 141 -6.55 15.51 -1.48
C LEU A 141 -7.35 16.69 -0.93
N CYS A 142 -6.81 17.39 0.08
CA CYS A 142 -7.44 18.54 0.72
C CYS A 142 -6.51 19.77 0.66
N PRO A 143 -6.35 20.38 -0.52
CA PRO A 143 -5.43 21.51 -0.70
C PRO A 143 -5.85 22.78 0.06
N GLN A 144 -7.13 22.87 0.44
CA GLN A 144 -7.64 23.90 1.34
C GLN A 144 -7.71 23.31 2.75
N GLU A 145 -6.97 23.92 3.69
CA GLU A 145 -6.87 23.42 5.06
C GLU A 145 -8.23 23.34 5.76
N ASP A 146 -9.14 24.26 5.47
CA ASP A 146 -10.43 24.41 6.15
C ASP A 146 -11.58 23.61 5.52
N LEU A 147 -11.32 22.90 4.41
CA LEU A 147 -12.36 22.22 3.64
C LEU A 147 -11.97 20.79 3.25
N ILE A 148 -12.87 19.84 3.54
CA ILE A 148 -12.81 18.48 2.97
C ILE A 148 -13.66 18.48 1.70
N PRO A 149 -13.10 18.15 0.53
CA PRO A 149 -13.89 18.08 -0.70
C PRO A 149 -14.99 17.02 -0.63
N SER A 150 -16.21 17.38 -1.03
CA SER A 150 -17.38 16.48 -0.98
C SER A 150 -17.40 15.38 -2.06
N LYS A 151 -16.30 15.16 -2.80
CA LYS A 151 -16.25 14.12 -3.83
C LYS A 151 -16.18 12.74 -3.16
N PRO A 152 -17.02 11.77 -3.53
CA PRO A 152 -17.06 10.46 -2.88
C PRO A 152 -15.70 9.75 -2.93
N GLU A 153 -14.97 9.89 -4.03
CA GLU A 153 -13.69 9.21 -4.21
C GLU A 153 -12.58 9.79 -3.32
N ILE A 154 -12.68 11.08 -2.99
CA ILE A 154 -11.76 11.73 -2.05
C ILE A 154 -12.07 11.24 -0.63
N LEU A 155 -13.35 11.22 -0.24
CA LEU A 155 -13.77 10.71 1.06
C LEU A 155 -13.33 9.25 1.25
N ARG A 156 -13.52 8.41 0.23
CA ARG A 156 -13.10 7.00 0.28
C ARG A 156 -11.58 6.84 0.44
N GLN A 157 -10.79 7.70 -0.21
CA GLN A 157 -9.34 7.71 -0.02
C GLN A 157 -8.94 8.16 1.39
N LEU A 158 -9.60 9.17 1.95
CA LEU A 158 -9.35 9.62 3.33
C LEU A 158 -9.71 8.53 4.36
N GLU A 159 -10.78 7.78 4.13
CA GLU A 159 -11.12 6.59 4.93
C GLU A 159 -10.00 5.54 4.85
N LEU A 160 -9.54 5.19 3.64
CA LEU A 160 -8.44 4.23 3.45
C LEU A 160 -7.13 4.71 4.10
N VAL A 161 -6.84 6.02 4.06
CA VAL A 161 -5.70 6.59 4.81
C VAL A 161 -5.90 6.38 6.31
N SER A 162 -7.10 6.60 6.83
CA SER A 162 -7.42 6.37 8.24
C SER A 162 -7.26 4.89 8.62
N GLU A 163 -7.67 3.97 7.75
CA GLU A 163 -7.45 2.53 7.93
C GLU A 163 -5.95 2.17 7.91
N CYS A 164 -5.15 2.81 7.06
CA CYS A 164 -3.70 2.63 7.01
C CYS A 164 -3.02 3.15 8.27
N LEU A 165 -3.41 4.34 8.75
CA LEU A 165 -2.93 4.91 10.02
C LEU A 165 -3.27 4.01 11.20
N SER A 166 -4.53 3.55 11.28
CA SER A 166 -4.97 2.59 12.30
C SER A 166 -4.13 1.31 12.26
N THR A 167 -3.84 0.78 11.06
CA THR A 167 -3.00 -0.41 10.89
C THR A 167 -1.56 -0.14 11.32
N LEU A 168 -1.00 1.02 10.97
CA LEU A 168 0.34 1.41 11.38
C LEU A 168 0.46 1.53 12.91
N GLN A 169 -0.58 2.03 13.57
CA GLN A 169 -0.66 2.09 15.02
C GLN A 169 -0.64 0.70 15.67
N LEU A 170 -1.28 -0.30 15.07
CA LEU A 170 -1.21 -1.68 15.55
C LEU A 170 0.19 -2.31 15.35
N CYS A 171 0.96 -1.84 14.37
CA CYS A 171 2.29 -2.37 14.10
C CYS A 171 3.41 -1.68 14.89
N CYS A 172 3.17 -0.51 15.50
CA CYS A 172 4.22 0.33 16.07
C CYS A 172 3.85 0.87 17.46
N ASP A 173 4.80 0.80 18.39
CA ASP A 173 4.68 1.45 19.69
C ASP A 173 4.74 2.99 19.57
N ASN A 174 4.20 3.68 20.58
CA ASN A 174 4.25 5.14 20.76
C ASN A 174 3.67 5.95 19.59
N MET A 175 2.67 5.41 18.90
CA MET A 175 2.00 6.12 17.80
C MET A 175 1.06 7.23 18.29
N GLU A 176 0.54 7.13 19.51
CA GLU A 176 -0.30 8.17 20.11
C GLU A 176 0.44 9.51 20.26
N ASP A 177 1.69 9.48 20.73
CA ASP A 177 2.48 10.70 20.90
C ASP A 177 2.80 11.36 19.56
N VAL A 178 3.05 10.54 18.53
CA VAL A 178 3.26 11.03 17.16
C VAL A 178 1.99 11.69 16.65
N TYR A 179 0.82 11.06 16.83
CA TYR A 179 -0.46 11.63 16.40
C TYR A 179 -0.82 12.90 17.15
N ARG A 180 -0.57 12.98 18.46
CA ARG A 180 -0.74 14.21 19.24
C ARG A 180 0.20 15.32 18.77
N SER A 181 1.44 14.99 18.39
CA SER A 181 2.33 15.98 17.78
C SER A 181 1.77 16.50 16.46
N LEU A 182 1.36 15.59 15.57
CA LEU A 182 0.77 15.95 14.28
C LEU A 182 -0.51 16.77 14.43
N GLN A 183 -1.36 16.48 15.42
CA GLN A 183 -2.56 17.28 15.70
C GLN A 183 -2.23 18.71 16.12
N ARG A 184 -1.14 18.91 16.89
CA ARG A 184 -0.67 20.25 17.27
C ARG A 184 -0.09 21.00 16.07
N ASP A 185 0.71 20.31 15.26
CA ASP A 185 1.40 20.90 14.13
C ASP A 185 0.45 21.19 12.95
N CYS A 186 -0.60 20.38 12.78
CA CYS A 186 -1.55 20.45 11.66
C CYS A 186 -2.96 20.88 12.10
N GLY A 187 -3.10 21.59 13.21
CA GLY A 187 -4.39 21.97 13.82
C GLY A 187 -5.33 22.80 12.93
N GLY A 188 -4.87 23.31 11.79
CA GLY A 188 -5.71 24.00 10.80
C GLY A 188 -6.29 23.07 9.72
N HIS A 189 -5.70 21.89 9.49
CA HIS A 189 -5.97 21.08 8.31
C HIS A 189 -7.04 20.00 8.58
N ARG A 190 -8.29 20.29 8.22
CA ARG A 190 -9.48 19.44 8.40
C ARG A 190 -9.31 18.01 7.89
N GLY A 191 -8.72 17.83 6.70
CA GLY A 191 -8.49 16.49 6.15
C GLY A 191 -7.60 15.63 7.04
N LEU A 192 -6.54 16.21 7.60
CA LEU A 192 -5.63 15.54 8.52
C LEU A 192 -6.30 15.24 9.85
N GLN A 193 -7.06 16.20 10.39
CA GLN A 193 -7.85 16.00 11.61
C GLN A 193 -8.84 14.85 11.43
N PHE A 194 -9.58 14.83 10.33
CA PHE A 194 -10.52 13.76 10.00
C PHE A 194 -9.83 12.39 10.01
N CYS A 195 -8.68 12.26 9.34
CA CYS A 195 -7.97 10.99 9.29
C CYS A 195 -7.43 10.56 10.65
N LEU A 196 -6.86 11.47 11.43
CA LEU A 196 -6.31 11.18 12.76
C LEU A 196 -7.42 10.82 13.76
N GLU A 197 -8.51 11.58 13.81
CA GLU A 197 -9.66 11.29 14.68
C GLU A 197 -10.33 9.97 14.33
N THR A 198 -10.53 9.69 13.04
CA THR A 198 -11.11 8.43 12.58
C THR A 198 -10.22 7.25 12.97
N SER A 199 -8.89 7.40 12.85
CA SER A 199 -7.94 6.37 13.24
C SER A 199 -7.97 6.07 14.74
N LEU A 200 -8.07 7.11 15.58
CA LEU A 200 -8.18 6.97 17.03
C LEU A 200 -9.51 6.30 17.44
N LYS A 201 -10.64 6.72 16.85
CA LYS A 201 -11.97 6.12 17.11
C LYS A 201 -12.05 4.64 16.71
N ASN A 202 -11.44 4.28 15.58
CA ASN A 202 -11.40 2.89 15.10
C ASN A 202 -10.68 1.94 16.08
N MET A 203 -9.88 2.47 17.00
CA MET A 203 -9.23 1.69 18.05
C MET A 203 -10.14 1.50 19.27
N GLU A 204 -10.85 2.54 19.70
CA GLU A 204 -11.76 2.48 20.85
C GLU A 204 -12.88 1.45 20.64
N CYS A 205 -13.37 1.30 19.41
CA CYS A 205 -14.39 0.29 19.07
C CYS A 205 -13.87 -1.17 18.99
N ARG A 206 -12.55 -1.41 19.12
CA ARG A 206 -11.95 -2.76 19.00
C ARG A 206 -11.45 -3.33 20.34
N GLN A 207 -11.59 -2.59 21.44
CA GLN A 207 -11.39 -3.05 22.81
C GLN A 207 -12.71 -3.55 23.40
#